data_AF-A0A2N6SSV0-F1
#
_entry.id   AF-A0A2N6SSV0-F1
#
_cell.length_a   1.000
_cell.length_b   1.000
_cell.length_c   1.000
_cell.angle_alpha   90.00
_cell.angle_beta   90.00
_cell.angle_gamma   90.00
#
_symmetry.space_group_name_H-M   'P 1'
#
loop_
_entity.id
_entity.type
_entity.pdbx_description
1 polymer ?
#
loop_
_entity_poly.entity_id
_entity_poly.type
_entity_poly.pdbx_seq_one_letter_code
_entity_poly.pdbx_strand_id
1 'polypeptide(L)' 'MKSKIDWKRSEETLQEIIMDIVERKEEYEKESSSEFDEGLIAGYEFVLDSIKNELEVRGYDFNEWIKDKN' A
#
# COMPACT_ATOMS: atom_id res chain seq x y z
N MET A 1 4.30 -18.19 20.48
CA MET A 1 3.83 -16.96 21.16
C MET A 1 2.72 -16.38 20.30
N LYS A 2 1.44 -16.43 20.73
CA LYS A 2 0.38 -15.69 20.02
C LYS A 2 0.55 -14.23 20.43
N SER A 3 0.96 -13.39 19.49
CA SER A 3 0.89 -11.94 19.64
C SER A 3 -0.54 -11.58 20.08
N LYS A 4 -0.68 -11.04 21.31
CA LYS A 4 -1.93 -10.45 21.83
C LYS A 4 -2.00 -8.97 21.46
N ILE A 5 -1.56 -8.62 20.24
CA ILE A 5 -1.91 -7.32 19.71
C ILE A 5 -3.33 -7.50 19.18
N ASP A 6 -4.32 -6.98 19.90
CA ASP A 6 -5.66 -6.77 19.34
C ASP A 6 -5.51 -5.68 18.28
N TRP A 7 -5.19 -6.11 17.06
CA TRP A 7 -5.17 -5.24 15.90
C TRP A 7 -6.58 -4.71 15.73
N LYS A 8 -6.77 -3.43 16.03
CA LYS A 8 -8.02 -2.74 15.81
C LYS A 8 -8.17 -2.58 14.30
N ARG A 9 -8.99 -3.42 13.67
CA ARG A 9 -9.28 -3.31 12.24
C ARG A 9 -10.21 -2.11 12.04
N SER A 10 -9.66 -0.99 11.60
CA SER A 10 -10.43 0.18 11.17
C SER A 10 -10.05 0.59 9.75
N GLU A 11 -10.86 1.46 9.17
CA GLU A 11 -10.59 2.07 7.87
C GLU A 11 -9.26 2.81 7.88
N GLU A 12 -8.98 3.55 8.96
CA GLU A 12 -7.72 4.27 9.16
C GLU A 12 -6.51 3.32 9.20
N THR A 13 -6.62 2.16 9.87
CA THR A 13 -5.53 1.17 9.87
C THR A 13 -5.27 0.60 8.48
N LEU A 14 -6.32 0.38 7.68
CA LEU A 14 -6.15 -0.07 6.29
C LEU A 14 -5.50 1.04 5.44
N GLN A 15 -5.93 2.28 5.63
CA GLN A 15 -5.36 3.44 4.96
C GLN A 15 -3.87 3.62 5.29
N GLU A 16 -3.50 3.52 6.57
CA GLU A 16 -2.11 3.58 7.02
C GLU A 16 -1.26 2.49 6.34
N ILE A 17 -1.75 1.25 6.27
CA ILE A 17 -1.03 0.15 5.60
C ILE A 17 -0.85 0.43 4.09
N ILE A 18 -1.88 0.94 3.42
CA ILE A 18 -1.81 1.28 1.99
C ILE A 18 -0.76 2.38 1.76
N MET A 19 -0.79 3.43 2.57
CA MET A 19 0.21 4.51 2.51
C MET A 19 1.62 4.01 2.75
N ASP A 20 1.80 3.12 3.71
CA ASP A 20 3.07 2.45 4.02
C ASP A 20 3.63 1.64 2.84
N ILE A 21 2.76 1.08 2.00
CA ILE A 21 3.14 0.34 0.78
C ILE A 21 3.53 1.34 -0.32
N VAL A 22 2.77 2.43 -0.49
CA VAL A 22 3.10 3.51 -1.43
C VAL A 22 4.45 4.13 -1.11
N GLU A 23 4.70 4.48 0.16
CA GLU A 23 5.97 5.10 0.59
C GLU A 23 7.17 4.19 0.32
N ARG A 24 7.05 2.89 0.64
CA ARG A 24 8.13 1.93 0.34
C ARG A 24 8.38 1.83 -1.16
N LYS A 25 7.33 1.78 -1.98
CA LYS A 25 7.48 1.80 -3.44
C LYS A 25 8.27 3.03 -3.89
N GLU A 26 7.90 4.22 -3.41
CA GLU A 26 8.58 5.47 -3.76
C GLU A 26 10.05 5.51 -3.30
N GLU A 27 10.38 4.90 -2.15
CA GLU A 27 11.76 4.74 -1.69
C GLU A 27 12.56 3.88 -2.67
N TYR A 28 12.01 2.73 -3.10
CA TYR A 28 12.65 1.90 -4.12
C TYR A 28 12.76 2.61 -5.48
N GLU A 29 11.76 3.39 -5.89
CA GLU A 29 11.84 4.18 -7.13
C GLU A 29 12.96 5.23 -7.09
N LYS A 30 13.24 5.83 -5.92
CA LYS A 30 14.32 6.81 -5.74
C LYS A 30 15.71 6.18 -5.71
N GLU A 31 15.83 4.96 -5.20
CA GLU A 31 17.11 4.27 -4.98
C GLU A 31 17.41 3.18 -6.02
N SER A 32 16.46 2.88 -6.92
CA SER A 32 16.54 1.81 -7.91
C SER A 32 17.79 1.91 -8.78
N SER A 33 18.62 0.86 -8.71
CA SER A 33 19.85 0.77 -9.51
C SER A 33 20.05 -0.62 -10.14
N SER A 34 19.16 -1.56 -9.88
CA SER A 34 19.27 -2.96 -10.32
C SER A 34 17.95 -3.55 -10.82
N GLU A 35 18.03 -4.59 -11.66
CA GLU A 35 16.86 -5.38 -12.10
C GLU A 35 16.07 -5.99 -10.93
N PHE A 36 16.75 -6.23 -9.80
CA PHE A 36 16.09 -6.67 -8.57
C PHE A 36 15.18 -5.59 -8.00
N ASP A 37 15.64 -4.32 -7.98
CA ASP A 37 14.84 -3.20 -7.51
C ASP A 37 13.63 -2.95 -8.42
N GLU A 38 13.81 -3.07 -9.74
CA GLU A 38 12.70 -3.01 -10.70
C GLU A 38 11.66 -4.10 -10.44
N GLY A 39 12.10 -5.32 -10.10
CA GLY A 39 11.21 -6.41 -9.71
C GLY A 39 10.44 -6.14 -8.41
N LEU A 40 11.08 -5.48 -7.44
CA LEU A 40 10.41 -5.04 -6.20
C LEU A 40 9.35 -3.98 -6.49
N ILE A 41 9.68 -2.97 -7.31
CA ILE A 41 8.74 -1.92 -7.73
C ILE A 41 7.52 -2.54 -8.40
N ALA A 42 7.71 -3.45 -9.36
CA ALA A 42 6.61 -4.15 -10.03
C ALA A 42 5.75 -4.96 -9.04
N GLY A 43 6.36 -5.55 -8.00
CA GLY A 43 5.66 -6.23 -6.92
C GLY A 43 4.76 -5.28 -6.11
N TYR A 44 5.27 -4.10 -5.76
CA TYR A 44 4.47 -3.07 -5.08
C TYR A 44 3.32 -2.56 -5.95
N GLU A 45 3.54 -2.33 -7.25
CA GLU A 45 2.48 -1.92 -8.20
C GLU A 45 1.36 -2.95 -8.25
N PHE A 46 1.71 -4.23 -8.39
CA PHE A 46 0.73 -5.30 -8.41
C PHE A 46 -0.13 -5.37 -7.14
N VAL A 47 0.48 -5.15 -5.97
CA VAL A 47 -0.24 -5.11 -4.70
C VAL A 47 -1.19 -3.91 -4.64
N LEU A 48 -0.72 -2.72 -5.01
CA LEU A 48 -1.54 -1.51 -5.01
C LEU A 48 -2.72 -1.62 -5.99
N ASP A 49 -2.50 -2.16 -7.20
CA ASP A 49 -3.57 -2.42 -8.16
C ASP A 49 -4.58 -3.43 -7.64
N SER A 50 -4.13 -4.48 -6.95
CA SER A 50 -5.02 -5.46 -6.34
C SER A 50 -5.90 -4.82 -5.26
N ILE A 51 -5.32 -3.98 -4.41
CA ILE A 51 -6.06 -3.26 -3.37
C ILE A 51 -7.05 -2.28 -3.99
N LYS A 52 -6.62 -1.51 -4.99
CA LYS A 52 -7.45 -0.59 -5.75
C LYS A 52 -8.66 -1.30 -6.32
N ASN A 53 -8.47 -2.43 -7.01
CA ASN A 53 -9.57 -3.19 -7.60
C ASN A 53 -10.58 -3.66 -6.53
N GLU A 54 -10.11 -4.15 -5.38
CA GLU A 54 -10.99 -4.57 -4.29
C GLU A 54 -11.79 -3.40 -3.70
N LEU A 55 -11.18 -2.23 -3.55
CA LEU A 55 -11.85 -1.02 -3.06
C LEU A 55 -12.88 -0.49 -4.07
N GLU A 56 -12.49 -0.36 -5.34
CA GLU A 56 -13.36 0.18 -6.41
C GLU A 56 -14.57 -0.71 -6.68
N VAL A 57 -14.42 -2.05 -6.64
CA VAL A 57 -15.55 -2.99 -6.76
C VAL A 57 -16.57 -2.84 -5.62
N ARG A 58 -16.15 -2.31 -4.47
CA ARG A 58 -17.02 -2.02 -3.31
C ARG A 58 -17.55 -0.58 -3.31
N GLY A 59 -17.22 0.23 -4.32
CA GLY A 59 -17.69 1.60 -4.49
C GLY A 59 -16.85 2.67 -3.80
N TYR A 60 -15.63 2.33 -3.34
CA TYR A 60 -14.68 3.29 -2.78
C TYR A 60 -13.78 3.86 -3.88
N ASP A 61 -13.42 5.15 -3.82
CA ASP A 61 -12.40 5.74 -4.70
C ASP A 61 -11.01 5.55 -4.07
N PHE A 62 -10.17 4.71 -4.67
CA PHE A 62 -8.81 4.48 -4.19
C PHE A 62 -8.00 5.78 -4.07
N ASN A 63 -8.25 6.77 -4.91
CA ASN A 63 -7.54 8.05 -4.85
C ASN A 63 -7.93 8.88 -3.62
N GLU A 64 -9.14 8.73 -3.10
CA GLU A 64 -9.54 9.34 -1.83
C GLU A 64 -8.83 8.66 -0.66
N TRP A 65 -8.54 7.37 -0.77
CA TRP A 65 -7.84 6.62 0.28
C TRP A 65 -6.35 6.98 0.38
N ILE A 66 -5.70 7.32 -0.74
CA ILE A 66 -4.29 7.72 -0.76
C ILE A 66 -4.08 9.24 -0.68
N LYS A 67 -5.16 10.04 -0.75
CA LYS A 67 -5.12 11.47 -0.47
C LYS A 67 -5.32 11.66 1.03
N ASP A 68 -4.23 11.75 1.77
CA ASP A 68 -4.07 12.67 2.91
C ASP A 68 -2.75 12.38 3.66
N LYS A 69 -1.74 13.19 3.35
CA LYS A 69 -0.72 13.62 4.33
C LYS A 69 -0.47 15.12 4.12
N ASN A 70 -1.45 15.94 4.47
CA ASN A 70 -1.26 17.39 4.68
C ASN A 70 -1.95 17.82 5.97
#